data_AF-A0A0M2KGE3-F1
#
_entry.id   AF-A0A0M2KGE3-F1
#
_cell.length_a   1.000
_cell.length_b   1.000
_cell.length_c   1.000
_cell.angle_alpha   90.00
_cell.angle_beta   90.00
_cell.angle_gamma   90.00
#
_symmetry.space_group_name_H-M   'P 1'
#
loop_
_entity.id
_entity.type
_entity.pdbx_description
1 polymer ?
#
loop_
_entity_poly.entity_id
_entity_poly.type
_entity_poly.pdbx_seq_one_letter_code
_entity_poly.pdbx_strand_id
1 'polypeptide(L)' 'MLLEIPPKMSVSYLKGKSSLMLYEESGDMKFKYRNRELWCRGYYVDTVGKNKTKIQ' A
#
# COMPACT_ATOMS: atom_id res chain seq x y z
N MET A 1 -8.27 3.27 2.47
CA MET A 1 -7.28 3.57 3.51
C MET A 1 -7.13 5.08 3.56
N LEU A 2 -7.38 5.72 4.70
CA LEU A 2 -7.19 7.16 4.88
C LEU A 2 -5.80 7.38 5.48
N LEU A 3 -4.95 8.16 4.81
CA LEU A 3 -3.55 8.32 5.18
C LEU A 3 -3.12 9.77 5.03
N GLU A 4 -2.32 10.22 5.99
CA GLU A 4 -1.56 11.47 5.87
C GLU A 4 -0.13 11.10 5.43
N ILE A 5 0.24 11.50 4.23
CA ILE A 5 1.51 11.12 3.59
C ILE A 5 2.29 12.40 3.26
N PRO A 6 3.58 12.50 3.65
CA PRO A 6 4.43 13.62 3.24
C PRO A 6 4.54 13.69 1.71
N PRO A 7 4.61 14.90 1.10
CA PRO A 7 4.62 15.06 -0.36
C PRO A 7 5.83 14.42 -1.05
N LYS A 8 6.91 14.13 -0.30
CA LYS A 8 8.10 13.43 -0.81
C LYS A 8 7.94 11.91 -0.85
N MET A 9 6.93 11.35 -0.21
CA MET A 9 6.72 9.91 -0.12
C MET A 9 5.59 9.49 -1.05
N SER A 10 5.83 8.43 -1.82
CA SER A 10 4.82 7.88 -2.73
C SER A 10 3.93 6.85 -2.03
N VAL A 11 2.68 6.72 -2.46
CA VAL A 11 1.78 5.64 -2.00
C VAL A 11 2.33 4.26 -2.37
N SER A 12 3.06 4.15 -3.48
CA SER A 12 3.72 2.91 -3.90
C SER A 12 4.78 2.42 -2.91
N TYR A 13 5.40 3.32 -2.14
CA TYR A 13 6.36 2.96 -1.09
C TYR A 13 5.70 2.09 -0.01
N LEU A 14 4.51 2.44 0.44
CA LEU A 14 3.76 1.68 1.44
C LEU A 14 3.45 0.27 0.95
N LYS A 15 3.07 0.15 -0.33
CA LYS A 15 2.80 -1.14 -0.97
C LYS A 15 4.06 -2.02 -1.03
N GLY A 16 5.21 -1.44 -1.42
CA GLY A 16 6.48 -2.16 -1.46
C GLY A 16 6.99 -2.57 -0.08
N LYS A 17 6.92 -1.66 0.91
CA LYS A 17 7.44 -1.93 2.24
C LYS A 17 6.60 -2.96 2.99
N SER A 18 5.27 -2.89 2.88
CA SER A 18 4.37 -3.90 3.44
C SER A 18 4.59 -5.28 2.81
N SER A 19 4.82 -5.37 1.49
CA SER A 19 5.17 -6.65 0.87
C SER A 19 6.41 -7.29 1.49
N LEU A 20 7.43 -6.48 1.77
CA LEU A 20 8.69 -6.95 2.36
C LEU A 20 8.49 -7.46 3.78
N MET A 21 7.80 -6.68 4.63
CA MET A 21 7.50 -7.06 6.01
C MET A 21 6.70 -8.38 6.06
N LEU A 22 5.64 -8.47 5.26
CA LEU A 22 4.80 -9.66 5.17
C LEU A 22 5.57 -10.89 4.65
N TYR A 23 6.48 -10.69 3.69
CA TYR A 23 7.33 -11.76 3.18
C TYR A 23 8.32 -12.25 4.22
N GLU A 24 8.86 -11.38 5.08
CA GLU A 24 9.79 -11.75 6.14
C GLU A 24 9.10 -12.44 7.32
N GLU A 25 7.97 -11.91 7.77
CA GLU A 25 7.23 -12.40 8.95
C GLU A 25 6.46 -13.70 8.67
N SER A 26 5.89 -13.86 7.47
CA SER A 26 5.01 -14.99 7.16
C SER A 26 5.67 -15.99 6.21
N GLY A 27 6.19 -17.10 6.77
CA GLY A 27 6.84 -18.17 6.01
C GLY A 27 5.96 -18.79 4.92
N ASP A 28 4.66 -18.94 5.18
CA ASP A 28 3.71 -19.54 4.23
C ASP A 28 3.48 -18.68 2.98
N MET A 29 3.57 -17.36 3.12
CA MET A 29 3.43 -16.44 1.99
C MET A 29 4.61 -16.54 1.02
N LYS A 30 5.79 -16.95 1.48
CA LYS A 30 6.94 -17.21 0.59
C LYS A 30 6.64 -18.34 -0.39
N PHE A 31 5.88 -19.34 0.05
CA PHE A 31 5.53 -20.48 -0.80
C PHE A 31 4.42 -20.13 -1.81
N LYS A 32 3.42 -19.37 -1.37
CA LYS A 32 2.26 -18.98 -2.21
C LYS A 32 2.57 -17.83 -3.18
N TYR A 33 3.42 -16.89 -2.76
CA TYR A 33 3.77 -15.68 -3.52
C TYR A 33 5.28 -15.60 -3.76
N ARG A 34 5.83 -16.63 -4.41
CA ARG A 34 7.27 -16.77 -4.71
C ARG A 34 7.86 -15.56 -5.44
N ASN A 35 7.06 -14.89 -6.26
CA ASN A 35 7.47 -13.71 -7.04
C ASN A 35 7.44 -12.40 -6.22
N ARG A 36 7.16 -12.45 -4.92
CA ARG A 36 7.07 -11.28 -4.01
C ARG A 36 6.03 -10.22 -4.43
N GLU A 37 5.16 -10.55 -5.39
CA GLU A 37 4.03 -9.74 -5.82
C GLU A 37 2.82 -10.08 -4.94
N LEU A 38 2.70 -9.40 -3.79
CA LEU A 38 1.54 -9.54 -2.89
C LEU A 38 0.37 -8.65 -3.28
N TRP A 39 0.62 -7.58 -4.03
CA TRP A 39 -0.37 -6.57 -4.36
C TRP A 39 -0.53 -6.40 -5.87
N CYS A 40 -1.74 -6.07 -6.32
CA CYS A 40 -2.03 -5.74 -7.73
C CYS A 40 -1.18 -4.57 -8.23
N ARG A 41 -0.81 -4.52 -9.52
CA ARG A 41 0.11 -3.49 -10.07
C ARG A 41 -0.35 -2.05 -9.84
N GLY A 42 -1.63 -1.76 -10.06
CA GLY A 42 -2.21 -0.42 -9.86
C GLY A 42 -2.70 -0.16 -8.44
N TYR A 43 -3.06 1.10 -8.18
CA TYR A 43 -3.75 1.54 -6.99
C TYR A 43 -4.54 2.82 -7.30
N TYR A 44 -5.63 3.05 -6.59
CA TYR A 44 -6.43 4.26 -6.69
C TYR A 44 -6.10 5.20 -5.52
N VAL A 45 -5.92 6.49 -5.82
CA VAL A 45 -5.68 7.53 -4.82
C VAL A 45 -6.62 8.68 -5.09
N ASP A 46 -7.26 9.17 -4.04
CA ASP A 46 -8.03 10.41 -4.06
C ASP A 46 -7.57 11.31 -2.92
N THR A 47 -7.54 12.63 -3.16
CA THR A 47 -7.09 13.59 -2.16
C THR A 47 -8.27 14.09 -1.34
N VAL A 48 -8.14 13.93 -0.02
CA VAL A 48 -9.16 14.32 0.96
C VAL A 48 -9.56 15.80 0.83
N GLY A 49 -8.63 16.65 0.36
CA GLY A 49 -8.86 18.08 0.17
C GLY A 49 -10.01 18.42 -0.79
N LYS A 50 -10.25 17.59 -1.83
CA LYS A 50 -11.35 17.82 -2.79
C LYS A 50 -12.72 17.33 -2.28
N ASN A 51 -12.72 16.38 -1.35
CA ASN A 51 -13.91 15.69 -0.88
C ASN A 51 -14.21 15.93 0.61
N LYS A 52 -13.65 16.99 1.23
CA LYS A 52 -13.88 17.33 2.65
C LYS A 52 -15.37 17.37 3.04
N THR A 53 -16.24 17.82 2.14
CA THR A 53 -17.70 17.88 2.33
C THR A 53 -18.41 16.52 2.22
N LYS A 54 -17.79 15.51 1.60
CA LYS A 54 -18.36 14.16 1.44
C LYS A 54 -17.84 13.15 2.47
N ILE A 55 -16.77 13.49 3.18
CA ILE A 55 -16.06 12.61 4.12
C ILE A 55 -16.47 12.93 5.58
N GLN A 56 -17.41 13.86 5.80
CA GLN A 56 -17.94 14.20 7.14
C GLN A 56 -18.95 13.16 7.63
#